data_AF-A0A5B0P7J9-F1
#
_entry.id   AF-A0A5B0P7J9-F1
#
_cell.length_a   1.000
_cell.length_b   1.000
_cell.length_c   1.000
_cell.angle_alpha   90.00
_cell.angle_beta   90.00
_cell.angle_gamma   90.00
#
_symmetry.space_group_name_H-M   'P 1'
#
loop_
_entity.id
_entity.type
_entity.pdbx_description
1 polymer ?
#
loop_
_entity_poly.entity_id
_entity_poly.type
_entity_poly.pdbx_seq_one_letter_code
_entity_poly.pdbx_strand_id
1 'polypeptide(L)'
;MYSVSFITLAVLALLGQLILANPDSTPRQTMKCTNYNGANTTSATCDDLPDVKCIGGCRGTPAVAEGCQVSDGSDPEHKIPLSKQTCDVGFGRDTLASKSCRTKEKTYSCSGKITPPKMSCYGCNKSKYL
;
A
#
# COMPACT_ATOMS: atom_id res chain seq x y z
N MET A 1 -12.52 26.14 50.63
CA MET A 1 -12.59 27.24 49.65
C MET A 1 -11.84 26.80 48.41
N TYR A 2 -12.53 26.20 47.43
CA TYR A 2 -11.89 25.81 46.17
C TYR A 2 -11.66 27.08 45.36
N SER A 3 -10.38 27.42 45.16
CA SER A 3 -9.96 28.64 44.48
C SER A 3 -10.50 28.65 43.05
N VAL A 4 -11.27 29.69 42.74
CA VAL A 4 -11.96 29.93 41.46
C VAL A 4 -10.99 29.84 40.26
N SER A 5 -9.68 30.00 40.49
CA SER A 5 -8.60 29.85 39.50
C SER A 5 -8.39 28.43 38.95
N PHE A 6 -8.73 27.37 39.67
CA PHE A 6 -8.54 26.00 39.17
C PHE A 6 -9.64 25.55 38.22
N ILE A 7 -10.85 26.11 38.35
CA ILE A 7 -11.99 25.75 37.50
C ILE A 7 -11.84 26.37 36.10
N THR A 8 -11.29 27.58 36.00
CA THR A 8 -11.09 28.27 34.72
C THR A 8 -10.06 27.59 33.81
N LEU A 9 -9.00 27.00 34.37
CA LEU A 9 -7.97 26.30 33.58
C LEU A 9 -8.45 24.94 33.04
N ALA A 10 -9.34 24.26 33.76
CA ALA A 10 -9.92 22.99 33.30
C ALA A 10 -10.86 23.18 32.10
N VAL A 11 -11.62 24.28 32.06
CA VAL A 11 -12.55 24.57 30.96
C VAL A 11 -11.83 24.91 29.65
N LEU A 12 -10.68 25.61 29.71
CA LEU A 12 -9.86 25.89 28.52
C LEU A 12 -9.19 24.63 27.94
N ALA A 13 -8.82 23.65 28.76
CA ALA A 13 -8.25 22.39 28.29
C ALA A 13 -9.29 21.49 27.58
N LEU A 14 -10.57 21.53 28.00
CA LEU A 14 -11.66 20.78 27.36
C LEU A 14 -12.10 21.36 26.01
N LEU A 15 -12.00 22.68 25.82
CA LEU A 15 -12.35 23.33 24.54
C LEU A 15 -11.26 23.14 23.46
N GLY A 16 -10.01 22.89 23.85
CA GLY A 16 -8.89 22.69 22.93
C GLY A 16 -8.88 21.36 22.18
N GLN A 17 -9.68 20.37 22.60
CA GLN A 17 -9.71 19.04 21.97
C GLN A 17 -10.72 18.90 20.82
N LEU A 18 -11.54 19.93 20.54
CA LEU A 18 -12.62 19.82 19.56
C LEU A 18 -12.22 20.13 18.10
N ILE A 19 -10.97 20.54 17.82
CA ILE A 19 -10.57 21.06 16.49
C ILE A 19 -9.90 20.02 15.57
N LEU A 20 -9.59 18.79 16.01
CA LEU A 20 -8.73 17.87 15.22
C LEU A 20 -9.37 16.59 14.67
N ALA A 21 -10.70 16.45 14.70
CA ALA A 21 -11.36 15.31 14.09
C ALA A 21 -12.37 15.76 13.02
N ASN A 22 -11.88 16.08 11.82
CA ASN A 22 -12.72 15.95 10.63
C ASN A 22 -12.77 14.45 10.30
N PRO A 23 -13.88 13.73 10.55
CA PRO A 23 -14.03 12.40 9.98
C PRO A 23 -14.01 12.57 8.46
N ASP A 24 -12.99 12.01 7.83
CA ASP A 24 -12.88 11.89 6.38
C ASP A 24 -14.10 11.09 5.88
N SER A 25 -15.16 11.81 5.48
CA SER A 25 -16.50 11.29 5.18
C SER A 25 -16.57 10.60 3.82
N THR A 26 -15.44 10.50 3.13
CA THR A 26 -15.30 9.72 1.92
C THR A 26 -15.55 8.23 2.19
N PRO A 27 -16.45 7.58 1.43
CA PRO A 27 -16.71 6.15 1.56
C PRO A 27 -15.43 5.35 1.36
N ARG A 28 -15.03 4.64 2.41
CA ARG A 28 -13.91 3.70 2.40
C ARG A 28 -14.37 2.38 1.79
N GLN A 29 -13.79 2.01 0.64
CA GLN A 29 -14.21 0.85 -0.12
C GLN A 29 -13.23 -0.32 0.03
N THR A 30 -13.73 -1.53 -0.23
CA THR A 30 -12.88 -2.71 -0.46
C THR A 30 -12.81 -2.96 -1.96
N MET A 31 -11.59 -3.11 -2.49
CA MET A 31 -11.34 -3.30 -3.92
C MET A 31 -10.62 -4.64 -4.14
N LYS A 32 -11.03 -5.38 -5.17
CA LYS A 32 -10.26 -6.53 -5.67
C LYS A 32 -9.25 -6.02 -6.68
N CYS A 33 -8.00 -6.44 -6.55
CA CYS A 33 -6.89 -5.82 -7.29
C CYS A 33 -6.11 -6.88 -8.06
N THR A 34 -5.80 -6.56 -9.32
CA THR A 34 -4.94 -7.35 -10.19
C THR A 34 -3.48 -6.90 -10.11
N ASN A 35 -3.26 -5.61 -9.84
CA ASN A 35 -1.98 -5.05 -9.43
C ASN A 35 -2.13 -4.41 -8.04
N TYR A 36 -1.07 -4.42 -7.25
CA TYR A 36 -1.08 -3.81 -5.92
C TYR A 36 0.32 -3.36 -5.57
N ASN A 37 0.41 -2.33 -4.73
CA ASN A 37 1.68 -1.84 -4.23
C ASN A 37 1.59 -1.56 -2.74
N GLY A 38 2.68 -1.84 -2.01
CA GLY A 38 2.74 -1.63 -0.57
C GLY A 38 1.64 -2.39 0.18
N ALA A 39 1.32 -3.62 -0.22
CA ALA A 39 0.18 -4.40 0.29
C ALA A 39 0.08 -4.40 1.83
N ASN A 40 1.21 -4.48 2.52
CA ASN A 40 1.25 -4.57 3.98
C ASN A 40 1.34 -3.21 4.69
N THR A 41 0.96 -2.11 4.01
CA THR A 41 1.12 -0.72 4.51
C THR A 41 -0.20 0.04 4.52
N THR A 42 -0.22 1.18 5.23
CA THR A 42 -1.34 2.14 5.23
C THR A 42 -1.34 3.06 4.00
N SER A 43 -0.38 2.90 3.10
CA SER A 43 -0.28 3.62 1.83
C SER A 43 -0.45 2.70 0.64
N ALA A 44 -1.10 1.55 0.82
CA ALA A 44 -1.27 0.57 -0.24
C ALA A 44 -2.10 1.14 -1.40
N THR A 45 -1.79 0.74 -2.63
CA THR A 45 -2.56 1.12 -3.82
C THR A 45 -3.08 -0.12 -4.55
N CYS A 46 -4.16 0.06 -5.28
CA CYS A 46 -4.87 -0.98 -6.03
C CYS A 46 -4.92 -0.60 -7.52
N ASP A 47 -4.55 -1.54 -8.38
CA ASP A 47 -4.56 -1.41 -9.85
C ASP A 47 -3.83 -0.17 -10.38
N ASP A 48 -2.78 0.25 -9.67
CA ASP A 48 -1.94 1.42 -10.00
C ASP A 48 -2.74 2.72 -10.18
N LEU A 49 -3.91 2.82 -9.54
CA LEU A 49 -4.74 4.01 -9.56
C LEU A 49 -4.05 5.12 -8.76
N PRO A 50 -3.60 6.22 -9.39
CA PRO A 50 -2.72 7.22 -8.75
C PRO A 50 -3.38 7.92 -7.57
N ASP A 51 -4.70 8.05 -7.61
CA ASP A 51 -5.47 8.77 -6.60
C ASP A 51 -6.11 7.85 -5.56
N VAL A 52 -5.84 6.53 -5.60
CA VAL A 52 -6.41 5.58 -4.65
C VAL A 52 -5.37 5.18 -3.61
N LYS A 53 -5.67 5.47 -2.34
CA LYS A 53 -4.93 4.93 -1.18
C LYS A 53 -5.84 4.06 -0.34
N CYS A 54 -5.36 2.88 0.00
CA CYS A 54 -6.02 1.86 0.79
C CYS A 54 -5.34 1.74 2.15
N ILE A 55 -5.84 2.50 3.12
CA ILE A 55 -5.23 2.59 4.46
C ILE A 55 -5.34 1.31 5.28
N GLY A 56 -6.26 0.42 4.91
CA GLY A 56 -6.40 -0.90 5.53
C GLY A 56 -5.39 -1.92 5.00
N GLY A 57 -4.56 -1.54 4.02
CA GLY A 57 -3.66 -2.42 3.30
C GLY A 57 -4.39 -3.35 2.33
N CYS A 58 -3.62 -4.20 1.67
CA CYS A 58 -4.07 -5.26 0.78
C CYS A 58 -3.70 -6.62 1.35
N ARG A 59 -4.66 -7.53 1.39
CA ARG A 59 -4.49 -8.91 1.90
C ARG A 59 -5.14 -9.92 0.96
N GLY A 60 -4.59 -11.13 0.95
CA GLY A 60 -5.06 -12.21 0.09
C GLY A 60 -3.90 -13.08 -0.39
N THR A 61 -4.10 -13.77 -1.50
CA THR A 61 -3.04 -14.57 -2.13
C THR A 61 -2.23 -13.67 -3.07
N PRO A 62 -0.91 -13.49 -2.83
CA PRO A 62 -0.06 -12.71 -3.72
C PRO A 62 0.07 -13.33 -5.11
N ALA A 63 0.52 -12.53 -6.07
CA ALA A 63 0.93 -13.05 -7.36
C ALA A 63 2.19 -13.91 -7.19
N VAL A 64 2.32 -14.93 -8.04
CA VAL A 64 3.55 -15.71 -8.16
C VAL A 64 4.07 -15.57 -9.58
N ALA A 65 5.28 -15.08 -9.73
CA ALA A 65 5.91 -14.79 -11.01
C ALA A 65 7.15 -15.67 -11.22
N GLU A 66 7.34 -16.14 -12.46
CA GLU A 66 8.49 -16.93 -12.87
C GLU A 66 9.38 -16.14 -13.84
N GLY A 67 10.63 -16.57 -14.03
CA GLY A 67 11.58 -15.86 -14.89
C GLY A 67 11.99 -14.52 -14.31
N CYS A 68 12.10 -14.43 -12.98
CA CYS A 68 12.37 -13.21 -12.25
C CYS A 68 13.87 -12.96 -12.09
N GLN A 69 14.28 -11.78 -12.52
CA GLN A 69 15.61 -11.23 -12.34
C GLN A 69 15.58 -10.08 -11.35
N VAL A 70 16.60 -9.99 -10.49
CA VAL A 70 16.73 -8.87 -9.56
C VAL A 70 16.89 -7.56 -10.35
N SER A 71 16.09 -6.55 -10.02
CA SER A 71 16.09 -5.25 -10.71
C SER A 71 16.44 -4.07 -9.79
N ASP A 72 16.96 -4.36 -8.59
CA ASP A 72 17.43 -3.35 -7.63
C ASP A 72 18.86 -2.84 -7.92
N GLY A 73 19.47 -3.28 -9.03
CA GLY A 73 20.84 -2.94 -9.42
C GLY A 73 21.94 -3.76 -8.73
N SER A 74 21.60 -4.68 -7.83
CA SER A 74 22.60 -5.53 -7.15
C SER A 74 23.20 -6.63 -8.02
N ASP A 75 22.65 -6.88 -9.21
CA ASP A 75 23.17 -7.84 -10.20
C ASP A 75 23.24 -7.22 -11.61
N PRO A 76 24.14 -6.25 -11.84
CA PRO A 76 24.24 -5.55 -13.12
C PRO A 76 24.70 -6.49 -14.25
N GLU A 77 25.46 -7.54 -13.92
CA GLU A 77 25.98 -8.52 -14.88
C GLU A 77 25.03 -9.71 -15.10
N HIS A 78 23.85 -9.71 -14.47
CA HIS A 78 22.81 -10.71 -14.70
C HIS A 78 23.30 -12.14 -14.38
N LYS A 79 24.15 -12.28 -13.37
CA LYS A 79 24.78 -13.55 -12.97
C LYS A 79 23.89 -14.39 -12.06
N ILE A 80 22.94 -13.78 -11.38
CA ILE A 80 21.98 -14.50 -10.53
C ILE A 80 20.98 -15.20 -11.44
N PRO A 81 20.80 -16.53 -11.31
CA PRO A 81 19.83 -17.26 -12.12
C PRO A 81 18.41 -16.72 -11.97
N LEU A 82 17.63 -16.80 -13.05
CA LEU A 82 16.21 -16.46 -13.01
C LEU A 82 15.48 -17.34 -12.01
N SER A 83 14.57 -16.70 -11.27
CA SER A 83 13.93 -17.31 -10.11
C SER A 83 12.40 -17.26 -10.22
N LYS A 84 11.75 -17.96 -9.29
CA LYS A 84 10.31 -17.88 -9.04
C LYS A 84 10.10 -17.08 -7.76
N GLN A 85 9.23 -16.08 -7.82
CA GLN A 85 9.02 -15.12 -6.73
C GLN A 85 7.55 -15.02 -6.34
N THR A 86 7.31 -14.91 -5.04
CA THR A 86 6.00 -14.56 -4.48
C THR A 86 6.00 -13.06 -4.18
N CYS A 87 5.15 -12.31 -4.87
CA CYS A 87 5.20 -10.85 -4.86
C CYS A 87 4.40 -10.27 -3.68
N ASP A 88 4.84 -10.51 -2.45
CA ASP A 88 4.04 -10.25 -1.24
C ASP A 88 3.91 -8.76 -0.83
N VAL A 89 4.75 -7.89 -1.40
CA VAL A 89 4.70 -6.44 -1.16
C VAL A 89 4.05 -5.68 -2.30
N GLY A 90 4.32 -6.07 -3.54
CA GLY A 90 3.76 -5.41 -4.70
C GLY A 90 3.88 -6.24 -5.97
N PHE A 91 2.91 -6.10 -6.85
CA PHE A 91 2.88 -6.74 -8.16
C PHE A 91 2.25 -5.78 -9.15
N GLY A 92 2.91 -5.54 -10.28
CA GLY A 92 2.44 -4.57 -11.27
C GLY A 92 3.20 -4.62 -12.58
N ARG A 93 2.99 -3.63 -13.43
CA ARG A 93 3.73 -3.49 -14.69
C ARG A 93 5.15 -2.98 -14.42
N ASP A 94 6.14 -3.55 -15.10
CA ASP A 94 7.50 -3.01 -15.15
C ASP A 94 7.76 -2.43 -16.54
N THR A 95 7.85 -3.30 -17.57
CA THR A 95 7.90 -2.89 -18.98
C THR A 95 6.66 -3.34 -19.76
N LEU A 96 6.69 -3.26 -21.09
CA LEU A 96 5.65 -3.88 -21.93
C LEU A 96 5.67 -5.42 -21.88
N ALA A 97 6.84 -6.01 -21.61
CA ALA A 97 7.07 -7.45 -21.66
C ALA A 97 7.33 -8.09 -20.29
N SER A 98 7.36 -7.30 -19.21
CA SER A 98 7.71 -7.77 -17.87
C SER A 98 6.79 -7.21 -16.78
N LYS A 99 6.74 -7.93 -15.66
CA LYS A 99 6.04 -7.53 -14.44
C LYS A 99 7.04 -7.20 -13.35
N SER A 100 6.73 -6.16 -12.58
CA SER A 100 7.44 -5.83 -11.36
C SER A 100 6.90 -6.73 -10.26
N CYS A 101 7.78 -7.50 -9.63
CA CYS A 101 7.49 -8.31 -8.46
C CYS A 101 8.31 -7.79 -7.28
N ARG A 102 7.63 -7.23 -6.29
CA ARG A 102 8.26 -6.70 -5.08
C ARG A 102 8.02 -7.67 -3.92
N THR A 103 9.11 -8.13 -3.33
CA THR A 103 9.09 -8.89 -2.08
C THR A 103 9.45 -7.97 -0.91
N LYS A 104 9.50 -8.51 0.31
CA LYS A 104 10.06 -7.79 1.47
C LYS A 104 11.52 -7.41 1.33
N GLU A 105 12.28 -8.16 0.54
CA GLU A 105 13.73 -8.07 0.47
C GLU A 105 14.21 -7.34 -0.79
N LYS A 106 13.60 -7.66 -1.93
CA LYS A 106 14.10 -7.25 -3.25
C LYS A 106 12.96 -6.93 -4.21
N THR A 107 13.33 -6.21 -5.26
CA THR A 107 12.47 -6.00 -6.42
C THR A 107 13.02 -6.79 -7.60
N TYR A 108 12.11 -7.40 -8.35
CA TYR A 108 12.42 -8.23 -9.49
C TYR A 108 11.64 -7.76 -10.73
N SER A 109 12.27 -7.89 -11.89
CA SER A 109 11.61 -7.85 -13.20
C SER A 109 11.39 -9.29 -13.67
N CYS A 110 10.14 -9.65 -13.98
CA CYS A 110 9.76 -11.03 -14.31
C CYS A 110 9.09 -11.09 -15.68
N SER A 111 9.60 -11.93 -16.58
CA SER A 111 9.10 -12.10 -17.95
C SER A 111 8.50 -13.49 -18.23
N GLY A 112 8.49 -14.37 -17.23
CA GLY A 112 7.92 -15.72 -17.34
C GLY A 112 6.43 -15.80 -17.00
N LYS A 113 5.99 -17.01 -16.67
CA LYS A 113 4.59 -17.29 -16.33
C LYS A 113 4.17 -16.55 -15.06
N ILE A 114 2.95 -16.01 -15.09
CA ILE A 114 2.32 -15.35 -13.95
C ILE A 114 1.15 -16.19 -13.43
N THR A 115 1.16 -16.49 -12.14
CA THR A 115 -0.04 -16.91 -11.41
C THR A 115 -0.70 -15.64 -10.84
N PRO A 116 -1.94 -15.32 -11.25
CA PRO A 116 -2.57 -14.05 -10.90
C PRO A 116 -2.87 -13.97 -9.39
N PRO A 117 -2.82 -12.77 -8.79
CA PRO A 117 -3.15 -12.59 -7.40
C PRO A 117 -4.66 -12.73 -7.14
N LYS A 118 -5.00 -13.04 -5.89
CA LYS A 118 -6.34 -12.90 -5.31
C LYS A 118 -6.26 -11.91 -4.16
N MET A 119 -6.00 -10.64 -4.49
CA MET A 119 -5.73 -9.59 -3.51
C MET A 119 -6.96 -8.69 -3.32
N SER A 120 -7.28 -8.39 -2.06
CA SER A 120 -8.29 -7.39 -1.68
C SER A 120 -7.63 -6.26 -0.92
N CYS A 121 -7.79 -5.02 -1.37
CA CYS A 121 -7.36 -3.83 -0.66
C CYS A 121 -8.52 -3.20 0.10
N TYR A 122 -8.27 -2.76 1.33
CA TYR A 122 -9.30 -2.32 2.27
C TYR A 122 -9.10 -0.85 2.63
N GLY A 123 -10.21 -0.17 2.93
CA GLY A 123 -10.16 1.23 3.31
C GLY A 123 -9.72 2.14 2.16
N CYS A 124 -9.99 1.73 0.92
CA CYS A 124 -9.59 2.46 -0.27
C CYS A 124 -10.43 3.74 -0.42
N ASN A 125 -9.75 4.86 -0.57
CA ASN A 125 -10.34 6.14 -0.85
C ASN A 125 -9.71 6.75 -2.10
N LYS A 126 -10.54 7.29 -2.99
CA LYS A 126 -10.08 8.16 -4.07
C LYS A 126 -9.88 9.54 -3.47
N SER A 127 -8.65 10.05 -3.47
CA SER A 127 -8.39 11.44 -3.15
C SER A 127 -9.22 12.29 -4.10
N LYS A 128 -10.25 12.95 -3.56
CA LYS A 128 -10.90 14.03 -4.28
C LYS A 128 -9.87 15.16 -4.25
N TYR A 129 -9.23 15.44 -5.38
CA TYR A 129 -8.53 16.72 -5.54
C TYR A 129 -9.53 17.82 -5.17
N LEU A 130 -9.24 18.55 -4.11
CA LEU A 130 -9.84 19.84 -3.76
C LEU A 130 -9.03 20.94 -4.45
#